data_AF-A0A1H9PZT3-F1
#
_entry.id   AF-A0A1H9PZT3-F1
#
_cell.length_a   1.000
_cell.length_b   1.000
_cell.length_c   1.000
_cell.angle_alpha   90.00
_cell.angle_beta   90.00
_cell.angle_gamma   90.00
#
_symmetry.space_group_name_H-M   'P 1'
#
loop_
_entity.id
_entity.type
_entity.pdbx_description
1 polymer ?
#
loop_
_entity_poly.entity_id
_entity_poly.type
_entity_poly.pdbx_seq_one_letter_code
_entity_poly.pdbx_strand_id
1 'polypeptide(L)'
;MIRSIIVTAACLGLLLTGCNDTPAEMDDAVAEFQGKLVKAEDVAYQYSLSEENIADYLKEAAVVSEARSLGIEVSEEEVKDHRDKMYPGLAEESETAFFEKQADVLNIEPEEYYDDWADKFVERNMYMQLYVQEKFANPQTEEEFDQWSEKLEAHINELFADYKAAGDIVIY
;
A
#
# COMPACT_ATOMS: atom_id res chain seq x y z
N MET A 1 -47.14 -22.16 -43.09
CA MET A 1 -46.30 -22.80 -44.13
C MET A 1 -45.26 -21.78 -44.57
N ILE A 2 -44.00 -22.22 -44.78
CA ILE A 2 -42.78 -21.45 -45.21
C ILE A 2 -42.15 -20.66 -44.04
N ARG A 3 -41.18 -21.20 -43.27
CA ARG A 3 -39.72 -21.42 -43.51
C ARG A 3 -38.93 -20.14 -43.83
N SER A 4 -38.08 -19.69 -42.91
CA SER A 4 -36.62 -19.67 -43.09
C SER A 4 -35.88 -19.02 -41.92
N ILE A 5 -34.77 -19.69 -41.57
CA ILE A 5 -33.73 -19.42 -40.57
C ILE A 5 -32.86 -18.23 -41.01
N ILE A 6 -32.45 -17.37 -40.07
CA ILE A 6 -31.08 -16.80 -40.07
C ILE A 6 -30.56 -16.82 -38.63
N VAL A 7 -29.48 -17.58 -38.45
CA VAL A 7 -28.56 -17.56 -37.31
C VAL A 7 -27.67 -16.33 -37.48
N THR A 8 -27.44 -15.56 -36.42
CA THR A 8 -26.23 -14.71 -36.34
C THR A 8 -25.67 -14.81 -34.94
N ALA A 9 -24.57 -15.55 -34.86
CA ALA A 9 -23.68 -15.58 -33.72
C ALA A 9 -22.96 -14.24 -33.60
N ALA A 10 -22.81 -13.75 -32.37
CA ALA A 10 -21.77 -12.79 -32.00
C ALA A 10 -21.23 -13.18 -30.62
N CYS A 11 -20.47 -14.27 -30.58
CA CYS A 11 -19.32 -14.35 -29.70
C CYS A 11 -18.32 -13.32 -30.20
N LEU A 12 -18.14 -12.19 -29.52
CA LEU A 12 -16.82 -11.53 -29.40
C LEU A 12 -16.92 -10.36 -28.42
N GLY A 13 -16.48 -10.63 -27.21
CA GLY A 13 -16.12 -9.63 -26.22
C GLY A 13 -15.04 -10.22 -25.32
N LEU A 14 -14.08 -10.92 -25.92
CA LEU A 14 -12.77 -11.14 -25.33
C LEU A 14 -12.17 -9.74 -25.20
N LEU A 15 -12.31 -9.14 -24.01
CA LEU A 15 -11.44 -8.05 -23.60
C LEU A 15 -10.05 -8.67 -23.49
N LEU A 16 -9.34 -8.55 -24.60
CA LEU A 16 -7.88 -8.59 -24.65
C LEU A 16 -7.40 -7.41 -23.81
N THR A 17 -7.23 -7.58 -22.51
CA THR A 17 -6.19 -6.84 -21.80
C THR A 17 -4.90 -7.57 -22.13
N GLY A 18 -4.25 -7.08 -23.20
CA GLY A 18 -2.86 -7.41 -23.43
C GLY A 18 -2.07 -6.98 -22.22
N CYS A 19 -1.18 -7.85 -21.74
CA CYS A 19 -0.02 -7.44 -20.97
C CYS A 19 0.73 -6.39 -21.79
N ASN A 20 0.43 -5.12 -21.55
CA ASN A 20 1.25 -4.03 -21.99
C ASN A 20 2.18 -3.72 -20.81
N ASP A 21 3.48 -3.99 -20.98
CA ASP A 21 4.55 -3.45 -20.14
C ASP A 21 4.68 -1.93 -20.37
N THR A 22 3.56 -1.20 -20.28
CA THR A 22 3.61 0.26 -20.18
C THR A 22 3.70 0.55 -18.69
N PRO A 23 4.73 1.27 -18.22
CA PRO A 23 4.75 1.72 -16.84
C PRO A 23 3.45 2.46 -16.55
N ALA A 24 2.79 2.11 -15.44
CA ALA A 24 1.56 2.76 -15.02
C ALA A 24 1.77 4.28 -14.97
N GLU A 25 0.83 5.04 -15.54
CA GLU A 25 0.77 6.49 -15.32
C GLU A 25 0.44 6.74 -13.83
N MET A 26 0.90 7.87 -13.26
CA MET A 26 0.76 8.10 -11.81
C MET A 26 -0.72 8.16 -11.34
N ASP A 27 -1.65 8.49 -12.24
CA ASP A 27 -3.08 8.51 -11.98
C ASP A 27 -3.79 7.18 -12.30
N ASP A 28 -3.09 6.20 -12.88
CA ASP A 28 -3.64 4.87 -13.14
C ASP A 28 -3.97 4.16 -11.82
N ALA A 29 -5.12 3.51 -11.79
CA ALA A 29 -5.45 2.60 -10.70
C ALA A 29 -4.59 1.34 -10.81
N VAL A 30 -3.88 1.00 -9.74
CA VAL A 30 -3.05 -0.21 -9.64
C VAL A 30 -3.70 -1.28 -8.76
N ALA A 31 -4.64 -0.87 -7.91
CA ALA A 31 -5.44 -1.76 -7.09
C ALA A 31 -6.78 -1.12 -6.66
N GLU A 32 -7.61 -1.91 -6.00
CA GLU A 32 -8.75 -1.48 -5.20
C GLU A 32 -8.59 -2.03 -3.78
N PHE A 33 -8.77 -1.18 -2.77
CA PHE A 33 -8.78 -1.52 -1.36
C PHE A 33 -10.11 -1.08 -0.72
N GLN A 34 -10.92 -2.04 -0.26
CA GLN A 34 -12.23 -1.83 0.35
C GLN A 34 -13.15 -0.93 -0.48
N GLY A 35 -13.24 -1.17 -1.80
CA GLY A 35 -14.08 -0.39 -2.71
C GLY A 35 -13.51 0.97 -3.12
N LYS A 36 -12.26 1.29 -2.73
CA LYS A 36 -11.57 2.53 -3.12
C LYS A 36 -10.40 2.21 -4.04
N LEU A 37 -10.31 2.93 -5.15
CA LEU A 37 -9.16 2.81 -6.05
C LEU A 37 -7.89 3.29 -5.35
N VAL A 38 -6.84 2.49 -5.46
CA VAL A 38 -5.46 2.82 -5.08
C VAL A 38 -4.74 3.13 -6.39
N LYS A 39 -4.21 4.34 -6.49
CA LYS A 39 -3.49 4.79 -7.68
C LYS A 39 -2.00 4.49 -7.57
N ALA A 40 -1.32 4.51 -8.70
CA ALA A 40 0.13 4.41 -8.75
C ALA A 40 0.79 5.51 -7.89
N GLU A 41 0.29 6.75 -7.91
CA GLU A 41 0.79 7.83 -7.04
C GLU A 41 0.76 7.46 -5.55
N ASP A 42 -0.31 6.81 -5.07
CA ASP A 42 -0.46 6.44 -3.66
C ASP A 42 0.64 5.50 -3.18
N VAL A 43 1.05 4.56 -4.05
CA VAL A 43 2.14 3.61 -3.78
C VAL A 43 3.48 4.31 -3.95
N ALA A 44 3.64 5.14 -4.98
CA ALA A 44 4.86 5.87 -5.30
C ALA A 44 5.32 6.80 -4.16
N TYR A 45 4.36 7.33 -3.38
CA TYR A 45 4.62 8.11 -2.17
C TYR A 45 5.33 7.33 -1.06
N GLN A 46 5.45 6.00 -1.12
CA GLN A 46 6.10 5.21 -0.06
C GLN A 46 7.09 4.19 -0.61
N TYR A 47 6.87 3.69 -1.82
CA TYR A 47 7.67 2.65 -2.45
C TYR A 47 7.91 2.97 -3.92
N SER A 48 8.95 2.39 -4.51
CA SER A 48 9.05 2.36 -5.97
C SER A 48 7.93 1.50 -6.57
N LEU A 49 7.45 1.84 -7.76
CA LEU A 49 6.40 1.06 -8.41
C LEU A 49 6.92 -0.30 -8.89
N SER A 50 6.39 -1.38 -8.30
CA SER A 50 6.56 -2.77 -8.70
C SER A 50 5.37 -3.59 -8.18
N GLU A 51 5.10 -4.77 -8.75
CA GLU A 51 4.03 -5.65 -8.25
C GLU A 51 4.25 -6.03 -6.77
N GLU A 52 5.50 -6.26 -6.37
CA GLU A 52 5.88 -6.58 -4.99
C GLU A 52 5.57 -5.41 -4.04
N ASN A 53 5.95 -4.20 -4.41
CA ASN A 53 5.72 -3.01 -3.60
C ASN A 53 4.25 -2.60 -3.54
N ILE A 54 3.47 -2.83 -4.61
CA ILE A 54 2.01 -2.67 -4.57
C ILE A 54 1.42 -3.65 -3.54
N ALA A 55 1.87 -4.90 -3.53
CA ALA A 55 1.41 -5.89 -2.56
C ALA A 55 1.80 -5.49 -1.13
N ASP A 56 3.01 -5.02 -0.90
CA ASP A 56 3.47 -4.60 0.43
C ASP A 56 2.73 -3.36 0.92
N TYR A 57 2.49 -2.38 0.06
CA TYR A 57 1.63 -1.24 0.37
C TYR A 57 0.22 -1.67 0.82
N LEU A 58 -0.35 -2.68 0.15
CA LEU A 58 -1.68 -3.19 0.47
C LEU A 58 -1.70 -4.06 1.73
N LYS A 59 -0.63 -4.82 2.03
CA LYS A 59 -0.48 -5.54 3.30
C LYS A 59 -0.52 -4.57 4.48
N GLU A 60 0.26 -3.50 4.40
CA GLU A 60 0.23 -2.44 5.41
C GLU A 60 -1.14 -1.77 5.51
N ALA A 61 -1.82 -1.51 4.38
CA ALA A 61 -3.17 -0.95 4.39
C ALA A 61 -4.17 -1.89 5.09
N ALA A 62 -4.05 -3.21 4.90
CA ALA A 62 -4.85 -4.21 5.60
C ALA A 62 -4.57 -4.19 7.11
N VAL A 63 -3.30 -4.08 7.53
CA VAL A 63 -2.93 -3.94 8.95
C VAL A 63 -3.50 -2.66 9.56
N VAL A 64 -3.42 -1.52 8.86
CA VAL A 64 -4.02 -0.25 9.33
C VAL A 64 -5.54 -0.36 9.45
N SER A 65 -6.20 -0.99 8.47
CA SER A 65 -7.64 -1.25 8.52
C SER A 65 -8.01 -2.11 9.73
N GLU A 66 -7.24 -3.18 9.98
CA GLU A 66 -7.47 -4.06 11.12
C GLU A 66 -7.16 -3.39 12.47
N ALA A 67 -6.13 -2.55 12.54
CA ALA A 67 -5.85 -1.75 13.73
C ALA A 67 -7.04 -0.85 14.08
N ARG A 68 -7.57 -0.14 13.08
CA ARG A 68 -8.75 0.72 13.23
C ARG A 68 -10.00 -0.08 13.62
N SER A 69 -10.18 -1.30 13.08
CA SER A 69 -11.30 -2.17 13.44
C SER A 69 -11.28 -2.61 14.92
N LEU A 70 -10.08 -2.65 15.53
CA LEU A 70 -9.86 -2.92 16.95
C LEU A 70 -9.99 -1.68 17.84
N GLY A 71 -10.26 -0.51 17.26
CA GLY A 71 -10.35 0.75 18.00
C GLY A 71 -8.99 1.37 18.33
N ILE A 72 -7.92 0.96 17.64
CA ILE A 72 -6.63 1.67 17.70
C ILE A 72 -6.81 2.99 16.95
N GLU A 73 -6.46 4.08 17.61
CA GLU A 73 -6.50 5.44 17.06
C GLU A 73 -5.10 6.05 17.13
N VAL A 74 -4.73 6.79 16.10
CA VAL A 74 -3.52 7.62 16.04
C VAL A 74 -3.97 9.03 15.70
N SER A 75 -3.65 10.01 16.55
CA SER A 75 -4.05 11.39 16.33
C SER A 75 -3.05 12.15 15.44
N GLU A 76 -3.55 13.15 14.71
CA GLU A 76 -2.71 14.04 13.87
C GLU A 76 -1.61 14.73 14.70
N GLU A 77 -1.90 15.08 15.95
CA GLU A 77 -0.91 15.70 16.86
C GLU A 77 0.23 14.74 17.19
N GLU A 78 -0.07 13.46 17.46
CA GLU A 78 0.94 12.45 17.73
C GLU A 78 1.80 12.16 16.49
N VAL A 79 1.18 12.09 15.30
CA VAL A 79 1.91 11.92 14.03
C VAL A 79 2.89 13.07 13.85
N LYS A 80 2.42 14.32 14.00
CA LYS A 80 3.25 15.50 13.83
C LYS A 80 4.41 15.54 14.83
N ASP A 81 4.15 15.26 16.11
CA ASP A 81 5.20 15.25 17.14
C ASP A 81 6.26 14.16 16.88
N HIS A 82 5.85 12.98 16.38
CA HIS A 82 6.79 11.93 15.99
C HIS A 82 7.57 12.29 14.72
N ARG A 83 6.89 12.87 13.73
CA ARG A 83 7.52 13.32 12.48
C ARG A 83 8.56 14.40 12.76
N ASP A 84 8.22 15.45 13.51
CA ASP A 84 9.15 16.54 13.84
C ASP A 84 10.40 16.06 14.61
N LYS A 85 10.28 14.94 15.35
CA LYS A 85 11.41 14.33 16.09
C LYS A 85 12.30 13.45 15.23
N MET A 86 11.71 12.63 14.36
CA MET A 86 12.45 11.63 13.58
C MET A 86 12.89 12.16 12.22
N TYR A 87 12.10 13.05 11.64
CA TYR A 87 12.23 13.58 10.28
C TYR A 87 12.05 15.12 10.31
N PRO A 88 12.95 15.87 10.98
CA PRO A 88 12.81 17.32 11.17
C PRO A 88 12.96 18.16 9.89
N GLY A 89 13.05 17.53 8.71
CA GLY A 89 13.24 18.16 7.42
C GLY A 89 14.28 17.43 6.57
N LEU A 90 14.30 17.74 5.27
CA LEU A 90 15.26 17.21 4.31
C LEU A 90 16.68 17.72 4.62
N ALA A 91 17.44 16.98 5.45
CA ALA A 91 18.73 17.43 6.00
C ALA A 91 19.96 16.70 5.45
N GLU A 92 19.80 15.59 4.72
CA GLU A 92 20.89 14.69 4.31
C GLU A 92 21.02 14.60 2.78
N GLU A 93 22.22 14.92 2.25
CA GLU A 93 22.52 14.83 0.81
C GLU A 93 22.32 13.41 0.23
N SER A 94 22.41 12.37 1.08
CA SER A 94 22.40 10.97 0.64
C SER A 94 21.02 10.45 0.23
N GLU A 95 19.94 11.02 0.76
CA GLU A 95 18.55 10.65 0.43
C GLU A 95 17.87 11.68 -0.48
N THR A 96 18.46 12.87 -0.61
CA THR A 96 17.94 13.98 -1.43
C THR A 96 17.65 13.55 -2.88
N ALA A 97 18.55 12.77 -3.50
CA ALA A 97 18.36 12.32 -4.88
C ALA A 97 17.15 11.37 -5.08
N PHE A 98 16.75 10.62 -4.04
CA PHE A 98 15.54 9.81 -4.09
C PHE A 98 14.30 10.71 -4.03
N PHE A 99 14.27 11.63 -3.07
CA PHE A 99 13.15 12.55 -2.86
C PHE A 99 12.95 13.49 -4.05
N GLU A 100 14.02 14.06 -4.60
CA GLU A 100 13.99 14.86 -5.83
C GLU A 100 13.39 14.07 -7.00
N LYS A 101 13.82 12.82 -7.18
CA LYS A 101 13.33 11.98 -8.28
C LYS A 101 11.84 11.67 -8.13
N GLN A 102 11.35 11.40 -6.91
CA GLN A 102 9.92 11.16 -6.70
C GLN A 102 9.10 12.45 -6.84
N ALA A 103 9.61 13.57 -6.34
CA ALA A 103 8.98 14.87 -6.48
C ALA A 103 8.85 15.29 -7.95
N ASP A 104 9.88 15.05 -8.78
CA ASP A 104 9.83 15.25 -10.23
C ASP A 104 8.75 14.39 -10.91
N VAL A 105 8.62 13.12 -10.51
CA VAL A 105 7.60 12.20 -11.03
C VAL A 105 6.19 12.69 -10.70
N LEU A 106 6.01 13.27 -9.52
CA LEU A 106 4.73 13.76 -9.02
C LEU A 106 4.49 15.25 -9.35
N ASN A 107 5.47 15.92 -9.95
CA ASN A 107 5.46 17.35 -10.27
C ASN A 107 5.13 18.23 -9.04
N ILE A 108 5.81 17.96 -7.92
CA ILE A 108 5.78 18.76 -6.68
C ILE A 108 7.21 19.12 -6.27
N GLU A 109 7.36 20.01 -5.28
CA GLU A 109 8.69 20.37 -4.77
C GLU A 109 9.26 19.24 -3.87
N PRO A 110 10.58 19.00 -3.86
CA PRO A 110 11.19 17.95 -3.03
C PRO A 110 10.89 18.06 -1.54
N GLU A 111 10.84 19.28 -1.00
CA GLU A 111 10.46 19.51 0.40
C GLU A 111 9.00 19.17 0.67
N GLU A 112 8.10 19.48 -0.26
CA GLU A 112 6.67 19.12 -0.17
C GLU A 112 6.50 17.59 -0.22
N TYR A 113 7.21 16.92 -1.13
CA TYR A 113 7.24 15.46 -1.18
C TYR A 113 7.75 14.86 0.14
N TYR A 114 8.86 15.40 0.68
CA TYR A 114 9.47 14.90 1.90
C TYR A 114 8.51 15.00 3.09
N ASP A 115 7.85 16.15 3.26
CA ASP A 115 6.90 16.35 4.35
C ASP A 115 5.70 15.39 4.24
N ASP A 116 5.13 15.25 3.03
CA ASP A 116 4.02 14.32 2.78
C ASP A 116 4.41 12.86 2.97
N TRP A 117 5.61 12.48 2.50
CA TRP A 117 6.18 11.14 2.73
C TRP A 117 6.34 10.87 4.21
N ALA A 118 6.93 11.81 4.96
CA ALA A 118 7.23 11.64 6.38
C ALA A 118 5.96 11.51 7.21
N ASP A 119 4.96 12.36 6.98
CA ASP A 119 3.68 12.30 7.71
C ASP A 119 2.97 10.96 7.43
N LYS A 120 2.88 10.53 6.16
CA LYS A 120 2.27 9.24 5.79
C LYS A 120 3.05 8.04 6.35
N PHE A 121 4.38 8.10 6.33
CA PHE A 121 5.24 7.02 6.81
C PHE A 121 5.09 6.85 8.32
N VAL A 122 5.15 7.97 9.07
CA VAL A 122 4.99 7.97 10.53
C VAL A 122 3.61 7.48 10.92
N GLU A 123 2.53 7.97 10.31
CA GLU A 123 1.18 7.53 10.64
C GLU A 123 1.02 6.01 10.44
N ARG A 124 1.41 5.49 9.26
CA ARG A 124 1.32 4.05 8.96
C ARG A 124 2.16 3.23 9.93
N ASN A 125 3.39 3.66 10.20
CA ASN A 125 4.29 2.97 11.11
C ASN A 125 3.73 2.93 12.54
N MET A 126 3.12 4.01 13.02
CA MET A 126 2.47 4.04 14.33
C MET A 126 1.31 3.04 14.43
N TYR A 127 0.43 2.99 13.42
CA TYR A 127 -0.64 1.98 13.39
C TYR A 127 -0.08 0.55 13.39
N MET A 128 0.95 0.28 12.58
CA MET A 128 1.59 -1.03 12.55
C MET A 128 2.19 -1.41 13.90
N GLN A 129 2.93 -0.50 14.55
CA GLN A 129 3.52 -0.77 15.85
C GLN A 129 2.46 -1.05 16.92
N LEU A 130 1.42 -0.23 16.98
CA LEU A 130 0.31 -0.42 17.94
C LEU A 130 -0.44 -1.72 17.68
N TYR A 131 -0.69 -2.06 16.42
CA TYR A 131 -1.29 -3.32 16.04
C TYR A 131 -0.46 -4.52 16.50
N VAL A 132 0.85 -4.47 16.25
CA VAL A 132 1.77 -5.53 16.65
C VAL A 132 1.81 -5.67 18.17
N GLN A 133 1.84 -4.57 18.92
CA GLN A 133 1.79 -4.59 20.38
C GLN A 133 0.49 -5.19 20.93
N GLU A 134 -0.64 -4.93 20.26
CA GLU A 134 -1.94 -5.49 20.64
C GLU A 134 -2.04 -6.99 20.35
N LYS A 135 -1.49 -7.46 19.23
CA LYS A 135 -1.62 -8.84 18.76
C LYS A 135 -0.52 -9.78 19.23
N PHE A 136 0.69 -9.26 19.47
CA PHE A 136 1.89 -10.06 19.72
C PHE A 136 2.59 -9.61 20.99
N ALA A 137 3.00 -10.58 21.81
CA ALA A 137 3.91 -10.31 22.91
C ALA A 137 5.32 -10.01 22.37
N ASN A 138 5.97 -8.98 22.90
CA ASN A 138 7.33 -8.64 22.51
C ASN A 138 8.32 -9.76 22.87
N PRO A 139 9.25 -10.11 21.97
CA PRO A 139 10.29 -11.10 22.27
C PRO A 139 11.20 -10.59 23.38
N GLN A 140 11.64 -11.48 24.27
CA GLN A 140 12.53 -11.15 25.39
C GLN A 140 13.98 -11.57 25.12
N THR A 141 14.21 -12.37 24.07
CA THR A 141 15.52 -12.88 23.66
C THR A 141 15.68 -12.83 22.15
N GLU A 142 16.92 -12.93 21.67
CA GLU A 142 17.25 -13.00 20.23
C GLU A 142 16.69 -14.26 19.56
N GLU A 143 16.72 -15.41 20.25
CA GLU A 143 16.12 -16.66 19.72
C GLU A 143 14.58 -16.54 19.58
N GLU A 144 13.93 -15.86 20.52
CA GLU A 144 12.50 -15.56 20.42
C GLU A 144 12.21 -14.53 19.32
N PHE A 145 13.15 -13.65 19.00
CA PHE A 145 12.98 -12.61 17.99
C PHE A 145 12.78 -13.21 16.59
N ASP A 146 13.59 -14.20 16.20
CA ASP A 146 13.45 -14.85 14.89
C ASP A 146 12.06 -15.51 14.74
N GLN A 147 11.64 -16.27 15.76
CA GLN A 147 10.32 -16.91 15.76
C GLN A 147 9.17 -15.90 15.81
N TRP A 148 9.36 -14.78 16.51
CA TRP A 148 8.38 -13.70 16.58
C TRP A 148 8.26 -13.01 15.22
N SER A 149 9.38 -12.75 14.55
CA SER A 149 9.41 -12.15 13.21
C SER A 149 8.72 -13.04 12.17
N GLU A 150 9.01 -14.34 12.17
CA GLU A 150 8.34 -15.30 11.28
C GLU A 150 6.83 -15.37 11.52
N LYS A 151 6.40 -15.34 12.79
CA LYS A 151 4.97 -15.31 13.14
C LYS A 151 4.28 -14.03 12.68
N LEU A 152 4.96 -12.89 12.86
CA LEU A 152 4.44 -11.61 12.43
C LEU A 152 4.27 -11.57 10.90
N GLU A 153 5.30 -11.99 10.16
CA GLU A 153 5.25 -12.05 8.69
C GLU A 153 4.14 -13.00 8.21
N ALA A 154 4.04 -14.19 8.79
CA ALA A 154 2.99 -15.15 8.46
C ALA A 154 1.58 -14.57 8.70
N HIS A 155 1.39 -13.88 9.82
CA HIS A 155 0.12 -13.23 10.15
C HIS A 155 -0.25 -12.11 9.17
N ILE A 156 0.70 -11.26 8.80
CA ILE A 156 0.46 -10.19 7.82
C ILE A 156 0.09 -10.79 6.45
N ASN A 157 0.78 -11.86 6.04
CA ASN A 157 0.48 -12.56 4.79
C ASN A 157 -0.90 -13.24 4.81
N GLU A 158 -1.29 -13.84 5.95
CA GLU A 158 -2.63 -14.42 6.14
C GLU A 158 -3.71 -13.35 6.09
N LEU A 159 -3.53 -12.24 6.81
CA LEU A 159 -4.46 -11.09 6.79
C LEU A 159 -4.66 -10.56 5.36
N PHE A 160 -3.57 -10.40 4.61
CA PHE A 160 -3.63 -9.97 3.22
C PHE A 160 -4.38 -10.97 2.32
N ALA A 161 -4.15 -12.27 2.52
CA ALA A 161 -4.87 -13.32 1.80
C ALA A 161 -6.37 -13.30 2.12
N ASP A 162 -6.75 -13.07 3.37
CA ASP A 162 -8.15 -12.97 3.82
C ASP A 162 -8.86 -11.78 3.18
N TYR A 163 -8.22 -10.60 3.16
CA TYR A 163 -8.77 -9.42 2.49
C TYR A 163 -8.94 -9.65 0.97
N LYS A 164 -7.99 -10.32 0.31
CA LYS A 164 -8.13 -10.73 -1.10
C LYS A 164 -9.29 -11.71 -1.30
N ALA A 165 -9.42 -12.70 -0.42
CA ALA A 165 -10.50 -13.70 -0.50
C ALA A 165 -11.88 -13.08 -0.28
N ALA A 166 -11.98 -12.04 0.55
CA ALA A 166 -13.20 -11.27 0.77
C ALA A 166 -13.56 -10.34 -0.41
N GLY A 167 -12.62 -10.09 -1.32
CA GLY A 167 -12.77 -9.11 -2.41
C GLY A 167 -12.48 -7.67 -1.98
N ASP A 168 -11.93 -7.48 -0.78
CA ASP A 168 -11.52 -6.17 -0.26
C ASP A 168 -10.16 -5.72 -0.83
N ILE A 169 -9.40 -6.62 -1.44
CA ILE A 169 -8.19 -6.30 -2.20
C ILE A 169 -8.29 -6.90 -3.60
N VAL A 170 -8.19 -6.03 -4.61
CA VAL A 170 -8.05 -6.41 -6.03
C VAL A 170 -6.82 -5.69 -6.59
N ILE A 171 -5.88 -6.42 -7.17
CA ILE A 171 -4.71 -5.85 -7.86
C ILE A 171 -4.94 -6.02 -9.36
N TYR A 172 -4.65 -4.97 -10.14
CA TYR A 172 -4.90 -4.92 -11.59
C TYR A 172 -3.72 -5.37 -12.43
#